data_AF-A0A3C0GSK9-F1
#
_entry.id   AF-A0A3C0GSK9-F1
#
_cell.length_a   1.000
_cell.length_b   1.000
_cell.length_c   1.000
_cell.angle_alpha   90.00
_cell.angle_beta   90.00
_cell.angle_gamma   90.00
#
_symmetry.space_group_name_H-M   'P 1'
#
loop_
_entity.id
_entity.type
_entity.pdbx_description
1 polymer ?
#
loop_
_entity_poly.entity_id
_entity_poly.type
_entity_poly.pdbx_seq_one_letter_code
_entity_poly.pdbx_strand_id
1 'polypeptide(L)'
;TFRQLLAQARPVGRKMGRQMFKDYLLFPALAGPFFLPVLLGNVVANLIRNVWTYVIIFCGHFTADAETFPKECVRDESRGHWYLRQLRGSSNLTGGTLMNVMSGNLSHQIEHHFFPDIPANRYADIAVEVKAICTRYGQHYNTGSLPKQFGQVMWRILRHAFPSRPARAKVVGGAAQPLPQQG
;
A
#
# COMPACT_ATOMS: atom_id res chain seq x y z
N THR A 1 -17.02 12.97 -20.20
CA THR A 1 -17.81 14.22 -19.96
C THR A 1 -18.28 14.28 -18.51
N PHE A 2 -18.55 15.49 -17.98
CA PHE A 2 -19.02 15.69 -16.59
C PHE A 2 -20.25 14.83 -16.21
N ARG A 3 -21.18 14.63 -17.15
CA ARG A 3 -22.34 13.72 -16.97
C ARG A 3 -21.95 12.26 -16.74
N GLN A 4 -20.88 11.77 -17.39
CA GLN A 4 -20.36 10.41 -17.17
C GLN A 4 -19.70 10.29 -15.79
N LEU A 5 -18.95 11.31 -15.34
CA LEU A 5 -18.38 11.33 -13.99
C LEU A 5 -19.48 11.30 -12.92
N LEU A 6 -20.53 12.10 -13.09
CA LEU A 6 -21.69 12.08 -12.18
C LEU A 6 -22.38 10.72 -12.17
N ALA A 7 -22.56 10.08 -13.33
CA ALA A 7 -23.16 8.75 -13.42
C ALA A 7 -22.30 7.68 -12.70
N GLN A 8 -20.97 7.74 -12.85
CA GLN A 8 -20.01 6.86 -12.17
C GLN A 8 -19.94 7.12 -10.65
N ALA A 9 -20.22 8.34 -10.20
CA ALA A 9 -20.21 8.70 -8.78
C ALA A 9 -21.48 8.27 -8.03
N ARG A 10 -22.63 8.11 -8.71
CA ARG A 10 -23.92 7.75 -8.08
C ARG A 10 -23.86 6.50 -7.18
N PRO A 11 -23.25 5.37 -7.57
CA PRO A 11 -23.19 4.17 -6.74
C PRO A 11 -22.38 4.41 -5.46
N VAL A 12 -21.26 5.13 -5.59
CA VAL A 12 -20.38 5.50 -4.48
C VAL A 12 -21.11 6.42 -3.52
N GLY A 13 -21.77 7.47 -4.03
CA GLY A 13 -22.57 8.40 -3.24
C GLY A 13 -23.71 7.71 -2.49
N ARG A 14 -24.44 6.80 -3.14
CA ARG A 14 -25.51 6.01 -2.48
C ARG A 14 -24.96 5.15 -1.34
N LYS A 15 -23.80 4.51 -1.56
CA LYS A 15 -23.13 3.70 -0.52
C LYS A 15 -22.67 4.57 0.64
N MET A 16 -22.01 5.70 0.36
CA MET A 16 -21.53 6.64 1.37
C MET A 16 -22.68 7.20 2.20
N GLY A 17 -23.76 7.68 1.56
CA GLY A 17 -24.93 8.19 2.27
C GLY A 17 -25.57 7.15 3.17
N ARG A 18 -25.71 5.90 2.70
CA ARG A 18 -26.23 4.80 3.53
C ARG A 18 -25.34 4.53 4.74
N GLN A 19 -24.01 4.57 4.56
CA GLN A 19 -23.06 4.32 5.64
C GLN A 19 -23.07 5.46 6.66
N MET A 20 -23.03 6.72 6.21
CA MET A 20 -23.09 7.89 7.09
C MET A 20 -24.40 7.95 7.88
N PHE A 21 -25.53 7.68 7.23
CA PHE A 21 -26.81 7.61 7.93
C PHE A 21 -26.80 6.54 9.02
N LYS A 22 -26.25 5.35 8.73
CA LYS A 22 -26.17 4.27 9.71
C LYS A 22 -25.30 4.65 10.91
N ASP A 23 -24.08 5.07 10.64
CA ASP A 23 -23.05 5.25 11.66
C ASP A 23 -23.28 6.51 12.51
N TYR A 24 -23.86 7.56 11.95
CA TYR A 24 -23.97 8.86 12.64
C TYR A 24 -25.40 9.25 13.02
N LEU A 25 -26.42 8.51 12.57
CA LEU A 25 -27.80 8.80 12.93
C LEU A 25 -28.55 7.57 13.41
N LEU A 26 -28.66 6.50 12.60
CA LEU A 26 -29.46 5.34 12.94
C LEU A 26 -28.97 4.62 14.19
N PHE A 27 -27.69 4.21 14.25
CA PHE A 27 -27.17 3.48 15.40
C PHE A 27 -27.12 4.33 16.68
N PRO A 28 -26.68 5.60 16.64
CA PRO A 28 -26.83 6.49 17.79
C PRO A 28 -28.28 6.64 18.26
N ALA A 29 -29.24 6.84 17.34
CA ALA A 29 -30.66 6.99 17.68
C ALA A 29 -31.24 5.73 18.33
N LEU A 30 -30.91 4.55 17.79
CA LEU A 30 -31.33 3.26 18.36
C LEU A 30 -30.76 3.01 19.76
N ALA A 31 -29.66 3.67 20.13
CA ALA A 31 -29.05 3.55 21.45
C ALA A 31 -29.77 4.38 22.54
N GLY A 32 -30.77 5.20 22.16
CA GLY A 32 -31.59 5.98 23.08
C GLY A 32 -30.75 6.89 23.99
N PRO A 33 -30.76 6.70 25.33
CA PRO A 33 -29.96 7.53 26.24
C PRO A 33 -28.45 7.43 26.00
N PHE A 34 -27.97 6.38 25.32
CA PHE A 34 -26.57 6.21 24.94
C PHE A 34 -26.22 6.80 23.57
N PHE A 35 -27.08 7.68 23.02
CA PHE A 35 -26.85 8.34 21.73
C PHE A 35 -25.45 8.95 21.62
N LEU A 36 -25.06 9.78 22.59
CA LEU A 36 -23.77 10.49 22.55
C LEU A 36 -22.57 9.52 22.65
N PRO A 37 -22.53 8.55 23.59
CA PRO A 37 -21.50 7.52 23.60
C PRO A 37 -21.37 6.76 22.27
N VAL A 38 -22.47 6.33 21.65
CA VAL A 38 -22.43 5.57 20.39
C VAL A 38 -21.98 6.45 19.23
N LEU A 39 -22.48 7.69 19.15
CA LEU A 39 -22.04 8.66 18.15
C LEU A 39 -20.53 8.91 18.26
N LEU A 40 -20.03 9.21 19.46
CA LEU A 40 -18.61 9.47 19.70
C LEU A 40 -17.76 8.23 19.42
N GLY A 41 -18.22 7.05 19.83
CA GLY A 41 -17.57 5.77 19.53
C GLY A 41 -17.41 5.55 18.02
N ASN A 42 -18.46 5.82 17.23
CA ASN A 42 -18.41 5.72 15.77
C ASN A 42 -17.47 6.74 15.14
N VAL A 43 -17.42 7.98 15.65
CA VAL A 43 -16.46 9.00 15.19
C VAL A 43 -15.02 8.54 15.44
N VAL A 44 -14.72 8.11 16.67
CA VAL A 44 -13.37 7.68 17.07
C VAL A 44 -12.95 6.43 16.29
N ALA A 45 -13.84 5.43 16.17
CA ALA A 45 -13.56 4.22 15.42
C ALA A 45 -13.27 4.52 13.94
N ASN A 46 -14.04 5.43 13.33
CA ASN A 46 -13.82 5.82 11.94
C ASN A 46 -12.46 6.54 11.77
N LEU A 47 -12.12 7.45 12.69
CA LEU A 47 -10.84 8.15 12.68
C LEU A 47 -9.67 7.17 12.80
N ILE A 48 -9.70 6.27 13.80
CA ILE A 48 -8.65 5.26 14.01
C ILE A 48 -8.50 4.39 12.76
N ARG A 49 -9.61 3.89 12.20
CA ARG A 49 -9.60 3.08 10.98
C ARG A 49 -8.98 3.83 9.80
N ASN A 50 -9.32 5.09 9.58
CA ASN A 50 -8.75 5.88 8.47
C ASN A 50 -7.26 6.14 8.67
N VAL A 51 -6.83 6.50 9.88
CA VAL A 51 -5.41 6.72 10.20
C VAL A 51 -4.62 5.42 10.05
N TRP A 52 -5.13 4.31 10.56
CA TRP A 52 -4.51 3.00 10.41
C TRP A 52 -4.40 2.58 8.95
N THR A 53 -5.48 2.69 8.18
CA THR A 53 -5.48 2.37 6.74
C THR A 53 -4.48 3.26 6.00
N TYR A 54 -4.46 4.56 6.27
CA TYR A 54 -3.49 5.50 5.72
C TYR A 54 -2.05 5.04 6.01
N VAL A 55 -1.74 4.75 7.27
CA VAL A 55 -0.41 4.31 7.70
C VAL A 55 0.03 3.05 6.96
N ILE A 56 -0.82 2.01 6.93
CA ILE A 56 -0.51 0.72 6.29
C ILE A 56 -0.33 0.88 4.77
N ILE A 57 -1.24 1.59 4.09
CA ILE A 57 -1.19 1.75 2.63
C ILE A 57 0.01 2.61 2.21
N PHE A 58 0.27 3.72 2.89
CA PHE A 58 1.39 4.60 2.51
C PHE A 58 2.74 3.97 2.84
N CYS A 59 2.89 3.29 3.97
CA CYS A 59 4.13 2.54 4.23
C CYS A 59 4.35 1.45 3.19
N GLY A 60 3.27 0.92 2.61
CA GLY A 60 3.32 -0.04 1.52
C GLY A 60 3.83 0.47 0.18
N HIS A 61 3.85 1.80 -0.07
CA HIS A 61 4.00 2.36 -1.43
C HIS A 61 4.82 3.65 -1.53
N PHE A 62 5.05 4.35 -0.41
CA PHE A 62 5.66 5.69 -0.39
C PHE A 62 6.94 5.78 0.46
N THR A 63 7.50 4.64 0.88
CA THR A 63 8.80 4.62 1.58
C THR A 63 9.93 5.13 0.70
N ALA A 64 11.09 5.42 1.29
CA ALA A 64 12.23 5.98 0.55
C ALA A 64 12.64 5.14 -0.66
N ASP A 65 12.63 3.81 -0.52
CA ASP A 65 13.09 2.86 -1.55
C ASP A 65 11.95 2.38 -2.48
N ALA A 66 10.72 2.89 -2.30
CA ALA A 66 9.63 2.61 -3.24
C ALA A 66 9.76 3.50 -4.49
N GLU A 67 10.01 2.84 -5.62
CA GLU A 67 10.22 3.47 -6.92
C GLU A 67 8.89 3.95 -7.53
N THR A 68 8.95 5.09 -8.20
CA THR A 68 7.85 5.62 -9.00
C THR A 68 8.16 5.42 -10.48
N PHE A 69 7.21 4.90 -11.23
CA PHE A 69 7.40 4.58 -12.64
C PHE A 69 6.63 5.59 -13.51
N PRO A 70 7.24 6.09 -14.60
CA PRO A 70 6.54 6.90 -15.57
C PRO A 70 5.50 6.03 -16.31
N LYS A 71 4.41 6.64 -16.82
CA LYS A 71 3.27 5.89 -17.39
C LYS A 71 3.67 5.08 -18.61
N GLU A 72 4.73 5.47 -19.29
CA GLU A 72 5.25 4.83 -20.48
C GLU A 72 5.80 3.42 -20.17
N CYS A 73 6.22 3.15 -18.93
CA CYS A 73 6.72 1.83 -18.50
C CYS A 73 5.67 0.72 -18.57
N VAL A 74 4.38 1.05 -18.57
CA VAL A 74 3.31 0.04 -18.66
C VAL A 74 2.90 -0.26 -20.11
N ARG A 75 3.43 0.47 -21.09
CA ARG A 75 3.14 0.21 -22.51
C ARG A 75 3.96 -1.00 -22.96
N ASP A 76 3.28 -2.01 -23.49
CA ASP A 76 3.90 -3.26 -23.98
C ASP A 76 4.75 -3.98 -22.89
N GLU A 77 4.36 -3.84 -21.63
CA GLU A 77 5.05 -4.43 -20.48
C GLU A 77 4.99 -5.96 -20.52
N SER A 78 6.15 -6.60 -20.42
CA SER A 78 6.21 -8.06 -20.27
C SER A 78 5.78 -8.48 -18.85
N ARG A 79 5.34 -9.72 -18.69
CA ARG A 79 4.99 -10.26 -17.37
C ARG A 79 6.14 -10.16 -16.36
N GLY A 80 7.39 -10.35 -16.80
CA GLY A 80 8.57 -10.19 -15.95
C GLY A 80 8.78 -8.75 -15.48
N HIS A 81 8.63 -7.78 -16.38
CA HIS A 81 8.70 -6.37 -16.03
C HIS A 81 7.56 -5.95 -15.08
N TRP A 82 6.37 -6.51 -15.26
CA TRP A 82 5.26 -6.30 -14.33
C TRP A 82 5.62 -6.74 -12.90
N TYR A 83 6.21 -7.93 -12.71
CA TYR A 83 6.67 -8.39 -11.39
C TYR A 83 7.76 -7.48 -10.82
N LEU A 84 8.73 -7.06 -11.64
CA LEU A 84 9.78 -6.13 -11.18
C LEU A 84 9.20 -4.79 -10.73
N ARG A 85 8.20 -4.27 -11.45
CA ARG A 85 7.52 -3.03 -11.09
C ARG A 85 6.70 -3.17 -9.81
N GLN A 86 6.01 -4.29 -9.61
CA GLN A 86 5.34 -4.58 -8.34
C GLN A 86 6.34 -4.69 -7.19
N LEU A 87 7.47 -5.38 -7.38
CA LEU A 87 8.51 -5.56 -6.36
C LEU A 87 9.12 -4.21 -5.93
N ARG A 88 9.47 -3.37 -6.89
CA ARG A 88 10.18 -2.10 -6.66
C ARG A 88 9.24 -0.96 -6.27
N GLY A 89 7.98 -1.05 -6.65
CA GLY A 89 6.95 -0.05 -6.32
C GLY A 89 6.30 -0.24 -4.95
N SER A 90 6.58 -1.36 -4.27
CA SER A 90 5.92 -1.72 -3.02
C SER A 90 6.93 -2.02 -1.91
N SER A 91 6.45 -2.00 -0.67
CA SER A 91 7.26 -2.20 0.53
C SER A 91 6.51 -3.03 1.57
N ASN A 92 7.23 -3.90 2.26
CA ASN A 92 6.68 -4.75 3.32
C ASN A 92 6.98 -4.19 4.71
N LEU A 93 6.13 -4.55 5.68
CA LEU A 93 6.25 -4.20 7.08
C LEU A 93 6.66 -5.39 7.93
N THR A 94 7.66 -5.22 8.78
CA THR A 94 7.98 -6.21 9.82
C THR A 94 7.08 -6.01 11.05
N GLY A 95 6.90 -7.06 11.85
CA GLY A 95 6.08 -7.02 13.06
C GLY A 95 5.39 -8.33 13.45
N GLY A 96 5.67 -9.42 12.72
CA GLY A 96 5.18 -10.76 13.04
C GLY A 96 3.66 -10.91 12.90
N THR A 97 3.11 -11.95 13.53
CA THR A 97 1.70 -12.33 13.39
C THR A 97 0.73 -11.22 13.79
N LEU A 98 1.05 -10.44 14.83
CA LEU A 98 0.19 -9.34 15.26
C LEU A 98 0.07 -8.28 14.17
N MET A 99 1.17 -7.85 13.57
CA MET A 99 1.15 -6.89 12.47
C MET A 99 0.41 -7.46 11.25
N ASN A 100 0.62 -8.75 10.94
CA ASN A 100 -0.07 -9.42 9.86
C ASN A 100 -1.58 -9.41 10.08
N VAL A 101 -2.06 -9.75 11.28
CA VAL A 101 -3.51 -9.73 11.58
C VAL A 101 -4.07 -8.30 11.56
N MET A 102 -3.41 -7.36 12.24
CA MET A 102 -3.88 -5.97 12.36
C MET A 102 -3.92 -5.23 11.01
N SER A 103 -3.05 -5.61 10.07
CA SER A 103 -3.02 -5.05 8.71
C SER A 103 -3.90 -5.82 7.72
N GLY A 104 -4.53 -6.94 8.10
CA GLY A 104 -5.21 -7.83 7.15
C GLY A 104 -4.24 -8.50 6.17
N ASN A 105 -3.01 -8.75 6.61
CA ASN A 105 -1.82 -9.23 5.89
C ASN A 105 -1.27 -8.26 4.85
N LEU A 106 -1.72 -7.00 4.84
CA LEU A 106 -1.13 -5.93 4.03
C LEU A 106 0.22 -5.44 4.57
N SER A 107 0.78 -6.09 5.59
CA SER A 107 2.21 -6.05 5.89
C SER A 107 3.06 -6.71 4.79
N HIS A 108 2.44 -7.52 3.94
CA HIS A 108 3.05 -8.22 2.80
C HIS A 108 2.54 -7.66 1.45
N GLN A 109 2.74 -6.36 1.20
CA GLN A 109 2.31 -5.69 -0.03
C GLN A 109 2.97 -6.26 -1.29
N ILE A 110 4.24 -6.62 -1.24
CA ILE A 110 4.94 -7.20 -2.41
C ILE A 110 4.19 -8.47 -2.86
N GLU A 111 3.87 -9.36 -1.93
CA GLU A 111 3.13 -10.60 -2.20
C GLU A 111 1.69 -10.34 -2.60
N HIS A 112 1.02 -9.37 -1.95
CA HIS A 112 -0.32 -8.93 -2.33
C HIS A 112 -0.36 -8.44 -3.79
N HIS A 113 0.66 -7.70 -4.22
CA HIS A 113 0.74 -7.21 -5.58
C HIS A 113 1.11 -8.29 -6.59
N PHE A 114 1.88 -9.30 -6.20
CA PHE A 114 2.18 -10.46 -7.04
C PHE A 114 0.98 -11.39 -7.22
N PHE A 115 0.23 -11.60 -6.14
CA PHE A 115 -0.83 -12.58 -6.02
C PHE A 115 -2.06 -11.96 -5.30
N PRO A 116 -2.77 -11.02 -5.92
CA PRO A 116 -3.90 -10.34 -5.26
C PRO A 116 -5.09 -11.27 -5.00
N ASP A 117 -5.21 -12.35 -5.77
CA ASP A 117 -6.38 -13.24 -5.75
C ASP A 117 -6.25 -14.42 -4.78
N ILE A 118 -5.08 -14.64 -4.16
CA ILE A 118 -4.91 -15.71 -3.18
C ILE A 118 -5.33 -15.26 -1.78
N PRO A 119 -5.70 -16.19 -0.88
CA PRO A 119 -5.99 -15.87 0.51
C PRO A 119 -4.81 -15.18 1.20
N ALA A 120 -5.08 -14.02 1.80
CA ALA A 120 -4.04 -13.13 2.32
C ALA A 120 -3.21 -13.75 3.48
N ASN A 121 -3.75 -14.73 4.19
CA ASN A 121 -3.02 -15.48 5.23
C ASN A 121 -1.85 -16.32 4.68
N ARG A 122 -1.75 -16.50 3.36
CA ARG A 122 -0.66 -17.24 2.69
C ARG A 122 0.53 -16.34 2.33
N TYR A 123 0.40 -15.03 2.42
CA TYR A 123 1.46 -14.11 2.01
C TYR A 123 2.74 -14.28 2.83
N ALA A 124 2.62 -14.58 4.13
CA ALA A 124 3.79 -14.81 4.98
C ALA A 124 4.63 -16.03 4.51
N ASP A 125 3.96 -17.11 4.09
CA ASP A 125 4.62 -18.31 3.56
C ASP A 125 5.31 -17.99 2.21
N ILE A 126 4.62 -17.25 1.34
CA ILE A 126 5.11 -16.89 0.00
C ILE A 126 6.28 -15.91 0.08
N ALA A 127 6.26 -14.99 1.05
CA ALA A 127 7.31 -14.00 1.27
C ALA A 127 8.68 -14.65 1.49
N VAL A 128 8.74 -15.86 2.04
CA VAL A 128 9.99 -16.63 2.21
C VAL A 128 10.63 -16.92 0.85
N GLU A 129 9.84 -17.46 -0.09
CA GLU A 129 10.29 -17.80 -1.44
C GLU A 129 10.60 -16.55 -2.26
N VAL A 130 9.73 -15.53 -2.20
CA VAL A 130 9.95 -14.25 -2.90
C VAL A 130 11.26 -13.61 -2.44
N LYS A 131 11.52 -13.58 -1.13
CA LYS A 131 12.77 -13.03 -0.59
C LYS A 131 13.99 -13.84 -1.06
N ALA A 132 13.91 -15.17 -1.07
CA ALA A 132 14.99 -16.03 -1.57
C ALA A 132 15.29 -15.78 -3.05
N ILE A 133 14.26 -15.64 -3.89
CA ILE A 133 14.38 -15.29 -5.30
C ILE A 133 15.01 -13.90 -5.46
N CYS A 134 14.57 -12.90 -4.69
CA CYS A 134 15.14 -11.56 -4.72
C CYS A 134 16.65 -11.60 -4.40
N THR A 135 17.05 -12.34 -3.36
CA THR A 135 18.47 -12.55 -3.04
C THR A 135 19.23 -13.22 -4.18
N ARG A 136 18.69 -14.30 -4.76
CA ARG A 136 19.34 -15.04 -5.87
C ARG A 136 19.63 -14.17 -7.08
N TYR A 137 18.71 -13.25 -7.42
CA TYR A 137 18.81 -12.39 -8.61
C TYR A 137 19.22 -10.94 -8.28
N GLY A 138 19.74 -10.70 -7.07
CA GLY A 138 20.23 -9.38 -6.65
C GLY A 138 19.17 -8.27 -6.64
N GLN A 139 17.88 -8.62 -6.50
CA GLN A 139 16.80 -7.64 -6.36
C GLN A 139 16.64 -7.22 -4.91
N HIS A 140 16.38 -5.92 -4.70
CA HIS A 140 16.09 -5.39 -3.39
C HIS A 140 14.67 -5.77 -2.96
N TYR A 141 14.55 -6.49 -1.84
CA TYR A 141 13.29 -6.79 -1.19
C TYR A 141 13.02 -5.74 -0.10
N ASN A 142 12.24 -4.71 -0.43
CA ASN A 142 12.04 -3.56 0.44
C ASN A 142 11.16 -3.92 1.64
N THR A 143 11.75 -3.92 2.84
CA THR A 143 11.06 -4.26 4.08
C THR A 143 11.59 -3.45 5.26
N GLY A 144 10.73 -3.09 6.21
CA GLY A 144 11.15 -2.34 7.40
C GLY A 144 10.12 -2.33 8.52
N SER A 145 10.52 -1.85 9.71
CA SER A 145 9.56 -1.70 10.82
C SER A 145 8.61 -0.52 10.56
N LEU A 146 7.40 -0.61 11.11
CA LEU A 146 6.38 0.41 10.93
C LEU A 146 6.85 1.83 11.31
N PRO A 147 7.50 2.08 12.47
CA PRO A 147 7.96 3.43 12.81
C PRO A 147 8.98 3.98 11.81
N LYS A 148 9.90 3.13 11.33
CA LYS A 148 10.92 3.52 10.35
C LYS A 148 10.27 3.89 9.02
N GLN A 149 9.43 3.02 8.47
CA GLN A 149 8.78 3.27 7.19
C GLN A 149 7.83 4.47 7.25
N PHE A 150 7.06 4.60 8.33
CA PHE A 150 6.17 5.74 8.51
C PHE A 150 6.95 7.06 8.60
N GLY A 151 8.08 7.07 9.32
CA GLY A 151 8.99 8.23 9.36
C GLY A 151 9.52 8.60 7.98
N GLN A 152 9.90 7.61 7.16
CA GLN A 152 10.31 7.83 5.77
C GLN A 152 9.19 8.44 4.91
N VAL A 153 7.95 7.93 5.04
CA VAL A 153 6.79 8.47 4.32
C VAL A 153 6.54 9.92 4.73
N MET A 154 6.48 10.22 6.03
CA MET A 154 6.24 11.58 6.52
C MET A 154 7.35 12.54 6.04
N TRP A 155 8.61 12.11 6.11
CA TRP A 155 9.72 12.89 5.59
C TRP A 155 9.61 13.15 4.08
N ARG A 156 9.25 12.12 3.30
CA ARG A 156 9.08 12.24 1.85
C ARG A 156 7.95 13.23 1.51
N ILE A 157 6.80 13.15 2.19
CA ILE A 157 5.69 14.10 2.04
C ILE A 157 6.16 15.52 2.38
N LEU A 158 6.78 15.71 3.56
CA LEU A 158 7.25 17.02 4.00
C LEU A 158 8.28 17.59 3.01
N ARG A 159 9.26 16.79 2.58
CA ARG A 159 10.31 17.22 1.66
C ARG A 159 9.76 17.67 0.31
N HIS A 160 8.75 16.96 -0.22
CA HIS A 160 8.12 17.28 -1.50
C HIS A 160 7.02 18.35 -1.41
N ALA A 161 6.55 18.71 -0.22
CA ALA A 161 5.69 19.87 -0.02
C ALA A 161 6.43 21.20 -0.27
N PHE A 162 7.77 21.20 -0.19
CA PHE A 162 8.62 22.34 -0.54
C PHE A 162 9.27 22.16 -1.91
N PRO A 163 9.65 23.26 -2.61
CA PRO A 163 10.36 23.18 -3.87
C PRO A 163 11.57 22.23 -3.81
N SER A 164 11.65 21.31 -4.77
CA SER A 164 12.75 20.37 -4.91
C SER A 164 13.20 20.31 -6.36
N ARG A 165 14.52 20.33 -6.60
CA ARG A 165 15.09 20.01 -7.91
C ARG A 165 15.30 18.49 -7.98
N PRO A 166 14.95 17.81 -9.09
CA PRO A 166 15.27 16.41 -9.26
C PRO A 166 16.78 16.21 -9.12
N ALA A 167 17.20 15.21 -8.36
CA ALA A 167 18.58 14.78 -8.40
C ALA A 167 18.92 14.35 -9.83
N ARG A 168 20.07 14.78 -10.36
CA ARG A 168 20.53 14.36 -11.68
C ARG A 168 20.62 12.83 -11.68
N ALA A 169 19.91 12.18 -12.61
CA ALA A 169 19.90 10.72 -12.69
C ALA A 169 21.35 10.21 -12.77
N LYS A 170 21.73 9.33 -11.84
CA LYS A 170 22.99 8.60 -11.98
C LYS A 170 22.82 7.65 -13.16
N VAL A 171 23.63 7.82 -14.20
CA VAL A 171 23.78 6.82 -15.25
C VAL A 171 24.33 5.58 -14.55
N VAL A 172 23.49 4.56 -14.37
CA VAL A 172 23.95 3.24 -13.94
C VAL A 172 24.70 2.65 -15.13
N GLY A 173 26.00 2.90 -15.18
CA GLY A 173 26.92 2.18 -16.06
C GLY A 173 27.02 0.75 -15.57
N GLY A 174 26.12 -0.12 -16.04
CA GLY A 174 26.14 -1.54 -15.77
C GLY A 174 26.67 -2.29 -16.98
N ALA A 175 27.95 -2.63 -16.97
CA ALA A 175 28.39 -3.81 -17.69
C ALA A 175 27.60 -5.00 -17.12
N ALA A 176 26.75 -5.60 -17.93
CA ALA A 176 26.03 -6.81 -17.56
C ALA A 176 27.06 -7.89 -17.20
N GLN A 177 27.09 -8.32 -15.94
CA GLN A 177 27.78 -9.55 -15.59
C GLN A 177 27.06 -10.70 -16.32
N PRO A 178 27.78 -11.55 -17.07
CA PRO A 178 27.15 -12.69 -17.73
C PRO A 178 26.49 -13.60 -16.69
N LEU A 179 25.27 -14.03 -16.97
CA LEU A 179 24.62 -15.10 -16.21
C LEU A 179 25.53 -16.35 -16.24
N PRO A 180 25.77 -17.02 -15.11
CA PRO A 180 26.51 -18.28 -15.11
C PRO A 180 25.75 -19.28 -15.98
N GLN A 181 26.42 -19.79 -17.01
CA GLN A 181 25.90 -20.87 -17.85
C GLN A 181 25.72 -22.09 -16.96
N GLN A 182 24.48 -22.54 -16.82
CA GLN A 182 24.18 -23.84 -16.23
C GLN A 182 24.58 -24.91 -17.26
N GLY A 183 25.52 -25.76 -16.88
CA GLY A 183 25.85 -27.01 -17.59
C GLY A 183 24.99 -28.16 -17.11
#